data_AF-A0A6P2AV19-F1
#
_entry.id   AF-A0A6P2AV19-F1
#
_cell.length_a   1.000
_cell.length_b   1.000
_cell.length_c   1.000
_cell.angle_alpha   90.00
_cell.angle_beta   90.00
_cell.angle_gamma   90.00
#
_symmetry.space_group_name_H-M   'P 1'
#
loop_
_entity.id
_entity.type
_entity.pdbx_description
1 polymer ?
#
loop_
_entity_poly.entity_id
_entity_poly.type
_entity_poly.pdbx_seq_one_letter_code
_entity_poly.pdbx_strand_id
1 'polypeptide(L)'
;MMKMKMMMLAAVTGAAMTTSTHADVLAYWAQNDNVLSGGGFGFEEGDFPQAADVGSGALTVGGGNILATNDDGVYIRIQSFAGTTLNALDDFESGGSIAFQGGTGNENNGAWMQWEISTAGFENVVFSFAARGTGTGFDNNQVSYSFDGENFTDFGDPFDPRDGANWNIFDFEFGDLLDDQSSVFVRVTFDGATGTTGNNRLDNILFEGELIDGDDPACPEDLTGDGVVNVFDLLALLEAWGPCPDCPEDLTGDDVVNVFDLLALLEAWGPCPE
;
A
#
# COMPACT_ATOMS: atom_id res chain seq x y z
N MET A 1 -13.92 17.52 8.15
CA MET A 1 -12.69 18.12 7.59
C MET A 1 -11.54 17.46 8.29
N MET A 2 -11.22 16.25 7.84
CA MET A 2 -10.09 15.47 8.32
C MET A 2 -8.83 16.20 7.85
N LYS A 3 -8.00 16.62 8.80
CA LYS A 3 -6.74 17.30 8.48
C LYS A 3 -5.74 16.21 8.10
N MET A 4 -5.59 16.00 6.80
CA MET A 4 -4.54 15.16 6.22
C MET A 4 -3.19 15.66 6.73
N LYS A 5 -2.47 14.82 7.46
CA LYS A 5 -1.16 15.12 8.00
C LYS A 5 -0.14 14.67 6.96
N MET A 6 0.09 15.50 5.95
CA MET A 6 1.15 15.29 4.98
C MET A 6 2.50 15.31 5.71
N MET A 7 3.01 14.15 6.09
CA MET A 7 4.37 14.01 6.61
C MET A 7 5.33 14.05 5.42
N MET A 8 5.66 15.25 4.96
CA MET A 8 6.93 15.45 4.27
C MET A 8 8.04 15.11 5.27
N LEU A 9 8.58 13.89 5.21
CA LEU A 9 9.72 13.48 6.04
C LEU A 9 10.99 14.14 5.50
N ALA A 10 11.13 15.44 5.72
CA ALA A 10 12.43 16.09 5.66
C ALA A 10 13.28 15.49 6.79
N ALA A 11 14.49 15.02 6.48
CA ALA A 11 15.41 14.45 7.46
C ALA A 11 15.60 15.41 8.66
N VAL A 12 14.87 15.16 9.75
CA VAL A 12 14.98 15.85 11.03
C VAL A 12 15.39 14.82 12.06
N THR A 13 16.58 15.03 12.61
CA THR A 13 17.11 14.31 13.78
C THR A 13 16.12 14.38 14.94
N GLY A 14 15.64 13.22 15.38
CA GLY A 14 15.13 12.99 16.73
C GLY A 14 13.74 13.55 17.03
N ALA A 15 12.71 12.86 16.53
CA ALA A 15 11.46 12.70 17.24
C ALA A 15 11.01 11.26 16.99
N ALA A 16 10.87 10.47 18.07
CA ALA A 16 10.30 9.14 17.98
C ALA A 16 8.85 9.30 17.52
N MET A 17 8.62 9.06 16.23
CA MET A 17 7.30 8.70 15.73
C MET A 17 7.00 7.34 16.34
N THR A 18 5.83 7.23 16.95
CA THR A 18 5.30 5.96 17.42
C THR A 18 5.11 5.08 16.18
N THR A 19 6.08 4.22 15.92
CA THR A 19 5.95 3.13 14.96
C THR A 19 4.86 2.22 15.51
N SER A 20 3.73 2.09 14.80
CA SER A 20 2.96 0.85 14.94
C SER A 20 3.89 -0.26 14.43
N THR A 21 4.25 -1.20 15.29
CA THR A 21 5.34 -2.16 15.05
C THR A 21 4.83 -3.52 14.55
N HIS A 22 3.72 -3.56 13.82
CA HIS A 22 3.15 -4.82 13.31
C HIS A 22 2.56 -4.75 11.89
N ALA A 23 3.12 -3.90 11.02
CA ALA A 23 2.74 -3.91 9.61
C ALA A 23 3.41 -5.08 8.87
N ASP A 24 2.61 -5.95 8.28
CA ASP A 24 2.99 -7.07 7.43
C ASP A 24 2.99 -6.66 5.95
N VAL A 25 3.93 -7.19 5.18
CA VAL A 25 4.04 -6.90 3.74
C VAL A 25 2.95 -7.63 2.96
N LEU A 26 2.00 -6.88 2.40
CA LEU A 26 0.94 -7.41 1.53
C LEU A 26 1.47 -7.68 0.11
N ALA A 27 2.19 -6.70 -0.43
CA ALA A 27 2.83 -6.79 -1.74
C ALA A 27 3.96 -5.77 -1.87
N TYR A 28 5.05 -6.15 -2.55
CA TYR A 28 6.21 -5.29 -2.76
C TYR A 28 6.80 -5.47 -4.15
N TRP A 29 7.18 -4.36 -4.80
CA TRP A 29 7.91 -4.35 -6.06
C TRP A 29 9.19 -3.53 -5.90
N ALA A 30 10.32 -4.23 -5.89
CA ALA A 30 11.65 -3.65 -5.77
C ALA A 30 12.14 -3.00 -7.06
N GLN A 31 11.59 -3.38 -8.23
CA GLN A 31 12.02 -2.89 -9.55
C GLN A 31 13.52 -3.13 -9.88
N ASN A 32 14.20 -3.98 -9.10
CA ASN A 32 15.62 -4.24 -9.23
C ASN A 32 15.97 -5.19 -10.38
N ASP A 33 15.14 -6.23 -10.59
CA ASP A 33 15.44 -7.34 -11.48
C ASP A 33 14.55 -7.36 -12.73
N ASN A 34 14.25 -6.18 -13.27
CA ASN A 34 13.46 -6.04 -14.49
C ASN A 34 14.19 -6.69 -15.69
N VAL A 35 13.51 -7.62 -16.38
CA VAL A 35 14.06 -8.31 -17.56
C VAL A 35 13.80 -7.46 -18.80
N LEU A 36 14.76 -6.61 -19.16
CA LEU A 36 14.61 -5.66 -20.27
C LEU A 36 15.18 -6.24 -21.56
N SER A 37 14.44 -6.10 -22.66
CA SER A 37 14.84 -6.69 -23.93
C SER A 37 16.08 -6.03 -24.54
N GLY A 38 16.91 -6.84 -25.19
CA GLY A 38 18.14 -6.40 -25.87
C GLY A 38 19.20 -5.73 -24.99
N GLY A 39 19.07 -5.80 -23.66
CA GLY A 39 19.91 -5.02 -22.73
C GLY A 39 19.62 -3.51 -22.75
N GLY A 40 18.44 -3.14 -23.26
CA GLY A 40 17.94 -1.77 -23.26
C GLY A 40 17.34 -1.37 -21.91
N PHE A 41 16.66 -0.22 -21.90
CA PHE A 41 15.98 0.30 -20.72
C PHE A 41 14.46 0.13 -20.78
N GLY A 42 13.89 -0.38 -21.87
CA GLY A 42 12.44 -0.43 -22.06
C GLY A 42 11.83 -1.76 -21.64
N PHE A 43 10.61 -1.68 -21.12
CA PHE A 43 9.74 -2.83 -20.83
C PHE A 43 9.00 -3.26 -22.11
N GLU A 44 8.36 -4.43 -22.09
CA GLU A 44 7.55 -4.99 -23.16
C GLU A 44 6.15 -5.35 -22.66
N GLU A 45 5.25 -5.69 -23.59
CA GLU A 45 3.88 -6.10 -23.26
C GLU A 45 3.83 -7.31 -22.32
N GLY A 46 4.76 -8.26 -22.50
CA GLY A 46 4.85 -9.46 -21.67
C GLY A 46 5.33 -9.22 -20.24
N ASP A 47 5.86 -8.04 -19.92
CA ASP A 47 6.31 -7.70 -18.56
C ASP A 47 5.14 -7.33 -17.64
N PHE A 48 3.95 -7.10 -18.20
CA PHE A 48 2.74 -6.72 -17.46
C PHE A 48 1.61 -7.76 -17.65
N PRO A 49 0.85 -8.11 -16.60
CA PRO A 49 1.01 -7.66 -15.23
C PRO A 49 2.30 -8.16 -14.57
N GLN A 50 3.01 -7.26 -13.88
CA GLN A 50 4.21 -7.61 -13.12
C GLN A 50 3.79 -8.15 -11.75
N ALA A 51 4.20 -9.38 -11.44
CA ALA A 51 3.98 -9.97 -10.12
C ALA A 51 4.82 -9.25 -9.05
N ALA A 52 4.35 -9.24 -7.81
CA ALA A 52 5.11 -8.72 -6.68
C ALA A 52 6.36 -9.59 -6.39
N ASP A 53 7.45 -8.95 -5.96
CA ASP A 53 8.68 -9.61 -5.53
C ASP A 53 8.52 -10.25 -4.13
N VAL A 54 7.75 -9.60 -3.26
CA VAL A 54 7.30 -10.12 -1.95
C VAL A 54 5.79 -9.97 -1.84
N GLY A 55 5.13 -10.91 -1.16
CA GLY A 55 3.68 -10.91 -1.03
C GLY A 55 2.97 -11.33 -2.32
N SER A 56 1.77 -10.81 -2.56
CA SER A 56 0.96 -11.15 -3.73
C SER A 56 0.23 -9.93 -4.28
N GLY A 57 0.42 -9.67 -5.56
CA GLY A 57 -0.28 -8.62 -6.29
C GLY A 57 0.15 -8.54 -7.73
N ALA A 58 -0.53 -7.67 -8.49
CA ALA A 58 -0.26 -7.42 -9.90
C ALA A 58 -0.13 -5.93 -10.19
N LEU A 59 1.01 -5.52 -10.76
CA LEU A 59 1.21 -4.18 -11.31
C LEU A 59 0.85 -4.17 -12.80
N THR A 60 -0.06 -3.29 -13.20
CA THR A 60 -0.42 -3.01 -14.60
C THR A 60 -0.23 -1.54 -14.93
N VAL A 61 -0.15 -1.24 -16.22
CA VAL A 61 0.14 0.10 -16.74
C VAL A 61 -0.79 0.43 -17.90
N GLY A 62 -1.13 1.71 -18.06
CA GLY A 62 -2.01 2.13 -19.14
C GLY A 62 -2.27 3.64 -19.19
N GLY A 63 -3.25 4.04 -19.99
CA GLY A 63 -3.59 5.45 -20.21
C GLY A 63 -2.65 6.18 -21.16
N GLY A 64 -3.10 7.33 -21.67
CA GLY A 64 -2.36 8.11 -22.67
C GLY A 64 -1.92 7.26 -23.88
N ASN A 65 -0.68 7.46 -24.33
CA ASN A 65 0.00 6.64 -25.33
C ASN A 65 1.21 5.90 -24.71
N ILE A 66 1.11 5.53 -23.43
CA ILE A 66 2.27 5.01 -22.66
C ILE A 66 2.75 3.64 -23.19
N LEU A 67 1.83 2.87 -23.79
CA LEU A 67 2.06 1.54 -24.36
C LEU A 67 2.58 1.58 -25.81
N ALA A 68 2.97 2.75 -26.33
CA ALA A 68 3.59 2.84 -27.64
C ALA A 68 4.91 2.06 -27.67
N THR A 69 5.11 1.26 -28.72
CA THR A 69 6.31 0.42 -28.90
C THR A 69 7.17 0.87 -30.07
N ASN A 70 8.44 0.45 -30.08
CA ASN A 70 9.29 0.49 -31.25
C ASN A 70 9.06 -0.75 -32.16
N ASP A 71 9.81 -0.87 -33.25
CA ASP A 71 9.70 -1.99 -34.19
C ASP A 71 10.01 -3.37 -33.56
N ASP A 72 10.69 -3.38 -32.41
CA ASP A 72 11.04 -4.60 -31.67
C ASP A 72 10.00 -4.96 -30.60
N GLY A 73 8.91 -4.19 -30.46
CA GLY A 73 7.85 -4.43 -29.46
C GLY A 73 8.15 -3.86 -28.07
N VAL A 74 9.21 -3.08 -27.93
CA VAL A 74 9.64 -2.47 -26.66
C VAL A 74 8.93 -1.15 -26.44
N TYR A 75 8.34 -0.96 -25.27
CA TYR A 75 7.75 0.31 -24.86
C TYR A 75 8.77 1.43 -24.86
N ILE A 76 8.46 2.51 -25.58
CA ILE A 76 9.35 3.65 -25.75
C ILE A 76 9.18 4.73 -24.67
N ARG A 77 8.20 4.56 -23.77
CA ARG A 77 7.85 5.53 -22.72
C ARG A 77 7.75 4.96 -21.31
N ILE A 78 7.86 3.64 -21.18
CA ILE A 78 8.08 2.95 -19.91
C ILE A 78 9.54 2.51 -19.91
N GLN A 79 10.33 3.07 -19.01
CA GLN A 79 11.78 2.90 -18.99
C GLN A 79 12.25 2.53 -17.59
N SER A 80 13.37 1.82 -17.52
CA SER A 80 14.10 1.54 -16.31
C SER A 80 15.28 2.49 -16.15
N PHE A 81 15.50 2.96 -14.93
CA PHE A 81 16.66 3.77 -14.55
C PHE A 81 17.26 3.26 -13.24
N ALA A 82 18.44 3.74 -12.87
CA ALA A 82 19.00 3.50 -11.55
C ALA A 82 18.03 3.93 -10.43
N GLY A 83 17.80 3.01 -9.49
CA GLY A 83 16.91 3.16 -8.34
C GLY A 83 17.56 3.80 -7.12
N THR A 84 17.06 3.41 -5.94
CA THR A 84 17.47 3.89 -4.62
C THR A 84 17.25 2.80 -3.55
N THR A 85 17.81 2.98 -2.36
CA THR A 85 17.48 2.15 -1.19
C THR A 85 16.41 2.80 -0.30
N LEU A 86 15.91 4.00 -0.64
CA LEU A 86 14.81 4.62 0.10
C LEU A 86 13.54 3.80 -0.10
N ASN A 87 12.78 3.57 0.97
CA ASN A 87 11.62 2.69 1.01
C ASN A 87 11.90 1.21 0.71
N ALA A 88 13.17 0.80 0.59
CA ALA A 88 13.49 -0.60 0.33
C ALA A 88 13.23 -1.46 1.57
N LEU A 89 12.65 -2.66 1.37
CA LEU A 89 12.65 -3.70 2.39
C LEU A 89 14.08 -4.17 2.69
N ASP A 90 14.26 -4.78 3.86
CA ASP A 90 15.54 -5.41 4.22
C ASP A 90 15.97 -6.42 3.13
N ASP A 91 17.28 -6.51 2.91
CA ASP A 91 17.94 -7.34 1.88
C ASP A 91 17.73 -6.91 0.41
N PHE A 92 16.97 -5.85 0.12
CA PHE A 92 16.90 -5.26 -1.22
C PHE A 92 17.93 -4.14 -1.38
N GLU A 93 18.98 -4.39 -2.17
CA GLU A 93 19.94 -3.36 -2.58
C GLU A 93 19.33 -2.38 -3.59
N SER A 94 20.03 -1.28 -3.88
CA SER A 94 19.61 -0.39 -4.98
C SER A 94 19.94 -1.02 -6.33
N GLY A 95 18.93 -1.15 -7.19
CA GLY A 95 19.07 -1.61 -8.57
C GLY A 95 18.37 -0.68 -9.55
N GLY A 96 17.17 -1.07 -9.96
CA GLY A 96 16.38 -0.42 -11.00
C GLY A 96 15.26 0.45 -10.44
N SER A 97 14.47 1.05 -11.31
CA SER A 97 13.25 1.80 -10.99
C SER A 97 12.38 1.81 -12.23
N ILE A 98 11.06 1.90 -12.07
CA ILE A 98 10.14 2.04 -13.20
C ILE A 98 9.84 3.51 -13.44
N ALA A 99 9.87 3.95 -14.69
CA ALA A 99 9.69 5.35 -15.04
C ALA A 99 8.77 5.55 -16.24
N PHE A 100 7.84 6.49 -16.09
CA PHE A 100 7.02 6.99 -17.19
C PHE A 100 7.60 8.28 -17.75
N GLN A 101 7.50 8.46 -19.06
CA GLN A 101 7.90 9.67 -19.77
C GLN A 101 6.69 10.41 -20.36
N GLY A 102 6.74 11.75 -20.41
CA GLY A 102 5.65 12.59 -20.92
C GLY A 102 5.22 12.29 -22.37
N GLY A 103 6.11 11.81 -23.23
CA GLY A 103 5.77 11.44 -24.60
C GLY A 103 5.71 12.64 -25.57
N THR A 104 5.55 12.37 -26.86
CA THR A 104 5.61 13.45 -27.86
C THR A 104 4.38 14.33 -27.72
N GLY A 105 4.58 15.63 -27.52
CA GLY A 105 3.47 16.55 -27.23
C GLY A 105 2.81 16.32 -25.86
N ASN A 106 3.49 15.62 -24.94
CA ASN A 106 3.02 15.31 -23.58
C ASN A 106 1.74 14.45 -23.58
N GLU A 107 1.61 13.57 -24.57
CA GLU A 107 0.49 12.64 -24.78
C GLU A 107 0.27 11.62 -23.64
N ASN A 108 1.21 11.50 -22.71
CA ASN A 108 1.11 10.59 -21.56
C ASN A 108 0.65 11.26 -20.27
N ASN A 109 0.24 12.53 -20.31
CA ASN A 109 -0.57 13.10 -19.22
C ASN A 109 -1.90 12.32 -19.12
N GLY A 110 -2.18 11.77 -17.94
CA GLY A 110 -3.27 10.81 -17.70
C GLY A 110 -2.87 9.33 -17.86
N ALA A 111 -1.59 9.02 -18.14
CA ALA A 111 -1.09 7.66 -18.02
C ALA A 111 -1.05 7.23 -16.54
N TRP A 112 -1.14 5.94 -16.26
CA TRP A 112 -1.24 5.41 -14.91
C TRP A 112 -0.47 4.11 -14.69
N MET A 113 -0.05 3.91 -13.44
CA MET A 113 0.37 2.63 -12.88
C MET A 113 -0.71 2.19 -11.88
N GLN A 114 -1.06 0.92 -11.88
CA GLN A 114 -2.12 0.36 -11.04
C GLN A 114 -1.67 -0.95 -10.41
N TRP A 115 -1.86 -1.07 -9.11
CA TRP A 115 -1.61 -2.29 -8.34
C TRP A 115 -2.92 -2.90 -7.91
N GLU A 116 -3.08 -4.19 -8.16
CA GLU A 116 -4.14 -5.04 -7.61
C GLU A 116 -3.54 -5.88 -6.49
N ILE A 117 -4.11 -5.79 -5.29
CA ILE A 117 -3.71 -6.56 -4.11
C ILE A 117 -4.93 -7.09 -3.37
N SER A 118 -4.73 -8.12 -2.54
CA SER A 118 -5.72 -8.54 -1.53
C SER A 118 -5.30 -7.95 -0.18
N THR A 119 -6.28 -7.44 0.56
CA THR A 119 -6.13 -6.97 1.94
C THR A 119 -6.98 -7.82 2.90
N ALA A 120 -7.52 -8.95 2.43
CA ALA A 120 -8.29 -9.89 3.26
C ALA A 120 -7.48 -10.34 4.48
N GLY A 121 -8.07 -10.17 5.68
CA GLY A 121 -7.41 -10.43 6.95
C GLY A 121 -6.43 -9.35 7.41
N PHE A 122 -6.41 -8.19 6.76
CA PHE A 122 -5.57 -7.04 7.13
C PHE A 122 -6.37 -5.74 7.19
N GLU A 123 -5.93 -4.84 8.06
CA GLU A 123 -6.43 -3.49 8.28
C GLU A 123 -5.31 -2.45 8.21
N ASN A 124 -5.66 -1.17 8.30
CA ASN A 124 -4.71 -0.05 8.35
C ASN A 124 -3.73 -0.04 7.17
N VAL A 125 -4.25 -0.29 5.96
CA VAL A 125 -3.42 -0.45 4.76
C VAL A 125 -2.65 0.83 4.44
N VAL A 126 -1.33 0.71 4.27
CA VAL A 126 -0.43 1.79 3.85
C VAL A 126 0.17 1.47 2.50
N PHE A 127 0.11 2.44 1.59
CA PHE A 127 0.78 2.40 0.29
C PHE A 127 1.95 3.39 0.30
N SER A 128 3.17 2.89 0.12
CA SER A 128 4.36 3.73 0.10
C SER A 128 5.29 3.41 -1.07
N PHE A 129 6.06 4.39 -1.51
CA PHE A 129 7.11 4.19 -2.52
C PHE A 129 8.15 5.32 -2.46
N ALA A 130 9.35 5.04 -2.97
CA ALA A 130 10.29 6.09 -3.30
C ALA A 130 9.99 6.65 -4.70
N ALA A 131 9.91 7.97 -4.83
CA ALA A 131 9.75 8.61 -6.13
C ALA A 131 10.66 9.82 -6.33
N ARG A 132 10.92 10.09 -7.61
CA ARG A 132 11.55 11.33 -8.05
C ARG A 132 11.07 11.74 -9.44
N GLY A 133 11.08 13.04 -9.70
CA GLY A 133 10.77 13.63 -11.00
C GLY A 133 11.90 14.46 -11.58
N THR A 134 12.00 14.51 -12.91
CA THR A 134 12.77 15.56 -13.61
C THR A 134 11.98 16.86 -13.68
N GLY A 135 12.63 18.01 -13.87
CA GLY A 135 11.96 19.31 -13.90
C GLY A 135 10.88 19.50 -14.98
N THR A 136 10.84 18.63 -16.00
CA THR A 136 9.78 18.61 -17.03
C THR A 136 8.92 17.36 -17.00
N GLY A 137 9.13 16.50 -16.01
CA GLY A 137 8.27 15.35 -15.74
C GLY A 137 6.94 15.76 -15.11
N PHE A 138 6.12 14.77 -14.81
CA PHE A 138 4.81 14.93 -14.18
C PHE A 138 4.94 15.57 -12.79
N ASP A 139 3.96 16.40 -12.45
CA ASP A 139 3.96 17.25 -11.26
C ASP A 139 2.60 17.39 -10.57
N ASN A 140 1.60 16.70 -11.09
CA ASN A 140 0.24 16.70 -10.58
C ASN A 140 -0.27 15.25 -10.57
N ASN A 141 0.47 14.37 -9.89
CA ASN A 141 0.15 12.95 -9.85
C ASN A 141 -0.95 12.68 -8.82
N GLN A 142 -1.94 11.87 -9.16
CA GLN A 142 -3.07 11.58 -8.28
C GLN A 142 -3.07 10.10 -7.87
N VAL A 143 -3.12 9.84 -6.57
CA VAL A 143 -3.45 8.51 -6.04
C VAL A 143 -4.96 8.35 -6.03
N SER A 144 -5.44 7.17 -6.42
CA SER A 144 -6.85 6.82 -6.40
C SER A 144 -7.00 5.34 -6.06
N TYR A 145 -8.18 4.93 -5.58
CA TYR A 145 -8.48 3.55 -5.24
C TYR A 145 -9.79 3.09 -5.91
N SER A 146 -9.96 1.78 -6.02
CA SER A 146 -11.14 1.13 -6.57
C SER A 146 -11.33 -0.28 -5.99
N PHE A 147 -12.59 -0.72 -5.89
CA PHE A 147 -12.96 -2.08 -5.49
C PHE A 147 -13.39 -2.96 -6.68
N ASP A 148 -13.52 -2.38 -7.88
CA ASP A 148 -13.95 -3.08 -9.09
C ASP A 148 -12.95 -2.99 -10.25
N GLY A 149 -11.88 -2.19 -10.09
CA GLY A 149 -10.85 -1.99 -11.11
C GLY A 149 -11.30 -1.12 -12.28
N GLU A 150 -12.52 -0.57 -12.25
CA GLU A 150 -13.11 0.25 -13.31
C GLU A 150 -13.39 1.67 -12.83
N ASN A 151 -14.02 1.81 -11.67
CA ASN A 151 -14.44 3.07 -11.08
C ASN A 151 -13.47 3.48 -9.97
N PHE A 152 -12.72 4.56 -10.22
CA PHE A 152 -11.70 5.06 -9.30
C PHE A 152 -12.18 6.30 -8.54
N THR A 153 -11.85 6.34 -7.25
CA THR A 153 -12.05 7.50 -6.38
C THR A 153 -10.70 8.07 -6.00
N ASP A 154 -10.53 9.39 -6.18
CA ASP A 154 -9.31 10.09 -5.79
C ASP A 154 -9.08 9.99 -4.28
N PHE A 155 -7.85 9.68 -3.90
CA PHE A 155 -7.37 9.64 -2.52
C PHE A 155 -6.41 10.79 -2.27
N GLY A 156 -6.82 11.71 -1.39
CA GLY A 156 -6.03 12.90 -1.07
C GLY A 156 -5.84 13.88 -2.24
N ASP A 157 -5.03 14.91 -2.00
CA ASP A 157 -4.62 15.87 -3.02
C ASP A 157 -3.51 15.30 -3.93
N PRO A 158 -3.37 15.78 -5.18
CA PRO A 158 -2.26 15.40 -6.04
C PRO A 158 -0.88 15.72 -5.43
N PHE A 159 0.15 14.96 -5.81
CA PHE A 159 1.53 15.13 -5.37
C PHE A 159 2.51 15.44 -6.52
N ASP A 160 3.56 16.19 -6.21
CA ASP A 160 4.67 16.52 -7.12
C ASP A 160 5.96 15.83 -6.65
N PRO A 161 6.48 14.81 -7.37
CA PRO A 161 7.72 14.13 -6.99
C PRO A 161 9.00 14.83 -7.49
N ARG A 162 8.91 15.99 -8.15
CA ARG A 162 10.09 16.68 -8.69
C ARG A 162 10.83 17.43 -7.58
N ASP A 163 12.05 16.98 -7.28
CA ASP A 163 12.94 17.70 -6.36
C ASP A 163 14.41 17.58 -6.77
N GLY A 164 14.81 18.29 -7.83
CA GLY A 164 16.24 18.51 -8.10
C GLY A 164 17.13 17.26 -8.22
N ALA A 165 16.56 16.13 -8.66
CA ALA A 165 17.14 14.79 -8.73
C ALA A 165 17.18 13.95 -7.43
N ASN A 166 16.69 14.47 -6.32
CA ASN A 166 16.52 13.72 -5.08
C ASN A 166 15.37 12.72 -5.17
N TRP A 167 15.52 11.63 -4.44
CA TRP A 167 14.45 10.67 -4.16
C TRP A 167 13.77 11.07 -2.84
N ASN A 168 12.45 11.00 -2.82
CA ASN A 168 11.63 11.22 -1.63
C ASN A 168 10.70 10.02 -1.43
N ILE A 169 10.35 9.74 -0.17
CA ILE A 169 9.33 8.75 0.15
C ILE A 169 7.98 9.44 0.09
N PHE A 170 7.01 8.77 -0.53
CA PHE A 170 5.61 9.12 -0.51
C PHE A 170 4.85 7.96 0.14
N ASP A 171 4.05 8.29 1.15
CA ASP A 171 3.25 7.36 1.94
C ASP A 171 1.78 7.83 1.96
N PHE A 172 0.88 6.86 1.86
CA PHE A 172 -0.56 7.06 1.80
C PHE A 172 -1.23 6.04 2.74
N GLU A 173 -1.64 6.51 3.92
CA GLU A 173 -2.36 5.74 4.92
C GLU A 173 -3.86 5.74 4.58
N PHE A 174 -4.43 4.61 4.19
CA PHE A 174 -5.84 4.53 3.79
C PHE A 174 -6.81 4.50 4.99
N GLY A 175 -6.31 4.24 6.21
CA GLY A 175 -7.15 3.87 7.35
C GLY A 175 -8.04 2.69 6.98
N ASP A 176 -9.29 2.71 7.44
CA ASP A 176 -10.20 1.57 7.30
C ASP A 176 -10.76 1.36 5.88
N LEU A 177 -10.38 2.24 4.94
CA LEU A 177 -11.00 2.29 3.62
C LEU A 177 -10.75 1.01 2.81
N LEU A 178 -9.59 0.38 2.99
CA LEU A 178 -9.18 -0.79 2.20
C LEU A 178 -9.17 -2.08 3.02
N ASP A 179 -9.75 -2.08 4.21
CA ASP A 179 -9.64 -3.20 5.15
C ASP A 179 -10.47 -4.41 4.72
N ASP A 180 -9.93 -5.59 4.98
CA ASP A 180 -10.54 -6.91 4.73
C ASP A 180 -11.17 -7.08 3.34
N GLN A 181 -10.48 -6.60 2.30
CA GLN A 181 -10.97 -6.72 0.94
C GLN A 181 -10.28 -7.86 0.19
N SER A 182 -11.10 -8.74 -0.41
CA SER A 182 -10.58 -9.81 -1.29
C SER A 182 -9.78 -9.31 -2.49
N SER A 183 -10.02 -8.07 -2.91
CA SER A 183 -9.29 -7.39 -3.98
C SER A 183 -9.52 -5.88 -3.91
N VAL A 184 -8.43 -5.11 -3.98
CA VAL A 184 -8.47 -3.65 -4.15
C VAL A 184 -7.49 -3.24 -5.23
N PHE A 185 -7.77 -2.11 -5.87
CA PHE A 185 -6.93 -1.50 -6.88
C PHE A 185 -6.50 -0.13 -6.40
N VAL A 186 -5.19 0.11 -6.32
CA VAL A 186 -4.61 1.43 -6.07
C VAL A 186 -3.91 1.90 -7.33
N ARG A 187 -4.17 3.14 -7.74
CA ARG A 187 -3.67 3.70 -9.00
C ARG A 187 -3.00 5.04 -8.77
N VAL A 188 -1.80 5.21 -9.32
CA VAL A 188 -1.15 6.51 -9.50
C VAL A 188 -1.37 6.94 -10.94
N THR A 189 -2.11 8.03 -11.14
CA THR A 189 -2.25 8.70 -12.44
C THR A 189 -1.24 9.84 -12.53
N PHE A 190 -0.45 9.85 -13.60
CA PHE A 190 0.62 10.82 -13.83
C PHE A 190 0.12 11.97 -14.72
N ASP A 191 0.25 13.21 -14.25
CA ASP A 191 -0.17 14.40 -15.00
C ASP A 191 0.77 15.58 -14.78
N GLY A 192 0.71 16.58 -15.66
CA GLY A 192 1.50 17.80 -15.57
C GLY A 192 2.89 17.74 -16.22
N ALA A 193 3.20 16.67 -16.98
CA ALA A 193 4.42 16.63 -17.76
C ALA A 193 4.43 17.73 -18.82
N THR A 194 5.58 18.39 -18.95
CA THR A 194 5.81 19.48 -19.92
C THR A 194 6.86 19.14 -20.96
N GLY A 195 7.62 18.06 -20.76
CA GLY A 195 8.66 17.63 -21.69
C GLY A 195 8.50 16.17 -22.13
N THR A 196 8.86 15.91 -23.38
CA THR A 196 8.73 14.58 -24.00
C THR A 196 9.49 13.47 -23.28
N THR A 197 10.69 13.76 -22.78
CA THR A 197 11.49 12.81 -21.98
C THR A 197 11.48 13.17 -20.50
N GLY A 198 10.67 14.15 -20.10
CA GLY A 198 10.41 14.44 -18.70
C GLY A 198 9.81 13.19 -18.07
N ASN A 199 10.40 12.74 -16.97
CA ASN A 199 10.00 11.49 -16.32
C ASN A 199 9.74 11.67 -14.83
N ASN A 200 8.92 10.76 -14.34
CA ASN A 200 8.85 10.38 -12.93
C ASN A 200 9.28 8.93 -12.81
N ARG A 201 9.99 8.61 -11.75
CA ARG A 201 10.51 7.28 -11.44
C ARG A 201 9.95 6.87 -10.09
N LEU A 202 9.44 5.65 -10.03
CA LEU A 202 8.99 5.00 -8.81
C LEU A 202 9.89 3.79 -8.56
N ASP A 203 10.17 3.55 -7.30
CA ASP A 203 11.02 2.48 -6.83
C ASP A 203 10.56 2.01 -5.44
N ASN A 204 10.88 0.76 -5.10
CA ASN A 204 10.54 0.15 -3.81
C ASN A 204 9.08 0.39 -3.41
N ILE A 205 8.16 -0.06 -4.27
CA ILE A 205 6.72 0.14 -4.08
C ILE A 205 6.22 -0.90 -3.09
N LEU A 206 5.65 -0.44 -1.97
CA LEU A 206 5.26 -1.25 -0.84
C LEU A 206 3.79 -1.04 -0.49
N PHE A 207 3.09 -2.15 -0.30
CA PHE A 207 1.83 -2.22 0.43
C PHE A 207 2.07 -3.02 1.70
N GLU A 208 1.73 -2.41 2.81
CA GLU A 208 1.76 -3.02 4.14
C GLU A 208 0.40 -2.84 4.81
N GLY A 209 0.07 -3.74 5.73
CA GLY A 209 -1.15 -3.69 6.51
C GLY A 209 -0.94 -4.43 7.83
N GLU A 210 -1.74 -4.10 8.82
CA GLU A 210 -1.73 -4.79 10.11
C GLU A 210 -2.65 -6.00 9.98
N LEU A 211 -2.24 -7.16 10.52
CA LEU A 211 -3.18 -8.28 10.59
C LEU A 211 -4.41 -7.82 11.37
N ILE A 212 -5.60 -8.15 10.86
CA ILE A 212 -6.81 -8.10 11.67
C ILE A 212 -6.63 -9.19 12.70
N ASP A 213 -6.04 -8.82 13.83
CA ASP A 213 -5.96 -9.69 14.97
C ASP A 213 -7.34 -9.68 15.60
N GLY A 214 -7.97 -10.86 15.71
CA GLY A 214 -9.16 -10.99 16.54
C GLY A 214 -8.83 -10.72 18.02
N ASP A 215 -7.55 -10.71 18.37
CA ASP A 215 -7.04 -10.20 19.63
C ASP A 215 -6.62 -8.72 19.46
N ASP A 216 -7.55 -7.78 19.25
CA ASP A 216 -7.24 -6.37 19.47
C ASP A 216 -6.83 -6.22 20.96
N PRO A 217 -5.56 -5.88 21.29
CA PRO A 217 -5.17 -5.69 22.68
C PRO A 217 -5.90 -4.50 23.34
N ALA A 218 -6.57 -3.65 22.58
CA ALA A 218 -7.48 -2.61 23.07
C ALA A 218 -8.92 -3.12 23.32
N CYS A 219 -9.27 -4.32 22.83
CA CYS A 219 -10.60 -4.91 22.91
C CYS A 219 -10.55 -6.46 23.04
N PRO A 220 -9.94 -6.99 24.11
CA PRO A 220 -9.83 -8.44 24.32
C PRO A 220 -11.19 -9.16 24.39
N GLU A 221 -12.28 -8.41 24.59
CA GLU A 221 -13.65 -8.92 24.62
C GLU A 221 -14.24 -9.28 23.23
N ASP A 222 -13.60 -8.93 22.11
CA ASP A 222 -14.00 -9.31 20.74
C ASP A 222 -13.46 -10.70 20.37
N LEU A 223 -14.08 -11.72 20.97
CA LEU A 223 -13.66 -13.11 20.83
C LEU A 223 -13.85 -13.68 19.42
N THR A 224 -14.56 -12.97 18.52
CA THR A 224 -14.76 -13.39 17.13
C THR A 224 -13.91 -12.62 16.12
N GLY A 225 -13.28 -11.53 16.55
CA GLY A 225 -12.42 -10.68 15.74
C GLY A 225 -13.17 -9.93 14.64
N ASP A 226 -14.43 -9.57 14.89
CA ASP A 226 -15.29 -8.86 13.91
C ASP A 226 -15.33 -7.33 14.13
N GLY A 227 -14.51 -6.83 15.06
CA GLY A 227 -14.41 -5.43 15.48
C GLY A 227 -15.55 -4.97 16.40
N VAL A 228 -16.45 -5.87 16.83
CA VAL A 228 -17.64 -5.52 17.60
C VAL A 228 -17.97 -6.57 18.66
N VAL A 229 -17.82 -6.20 19.94
CA VAL A 229 -18.30 -7.01 21.07
C VAL A 229 -19.83 -7.11 21.06
N ASN A 230 -20.33 -8.29 20.72
CA ASN A 230 -21.75 -8.56 20.51
C ASN A 230 -22.17 -9.96 20.99
N VAL A 231 -23.30 -10.45 20.48
CA VAL A 231 -23.86 -11.73 20.89
C VAL A 231 -23.02 -12.93 20.41
N PHE A 232 -22.26 -12.77 19.33
CA PHE A 232 -21.40 -13.82 18.81
C PHE A 232 -20.19 -14.06 19.73
N ASP A 233 -19.61 -13.00 20.30
CA ASP A 233 -18.54 -13.08 21.30
C ASP A 233 -19.05 -13.68 22.62
N LEU A 234 -20.26 -13.28 23.04
CA LEU A 234 -20.92 -13.91 24.18
C LEU A 234 -21.10 -15.42 23.98
N LEU A 235 -21.42 -15.86 22.76
CA LEU A 235 -21.56 -17.28 22.46
C LEU A 235 -20.21 -18.00 22.50
N ALA A 236 -19.14 -17.38 21.98
CA ALA A 236 -17.77 -17.89 22.09
C ALA A 236 -17.35 -18.06 23.56
N LEU A 237 -17.56 -17.03 24.39
CA LEU A 237 -17.28 -17.08 25.84
C LEU A 237 -18.05 -18.21 26.54
N LEU A 238 -19.33 -18.37 26.23
CA LEU A 238 -20.15 -19.43 26.83
C LEU A 238 -19.75 -20.84 26.36
N GLU A 239 -19.16 -20.98 25.18
CA GLU A 239 -18.65 -22.25 24.65
C GLU A 239 -17.38 -22.70 25.41
N ALA A 240 -16.54 -21.74 25.83
CA ALA A 240 -15.31 -21.98 26.59
C ALA A 240 -15.52 -22.11 28.13
N TRP A 241 -16.76 -22.07 28.62
CA TRP A 241 -17.06 -21.99 30.06
C TRP A 241 -16.41 -23.10 30.90
N GLY A 242 -15.60 -22.69 31.89
CA GLY A 242 -14.83 -23.59 32.75
C GLY A 242 -13.32 -23.36 32.67
N PRO A 243 -12.49 -24.34 33.03
CA PRO A 243 -11.03 -24.20 32.99
C PRO A 243 -10.55 -23.91 31.58
N CYS A 244 -9.77 -22.85 31.42
CA CYS A 244 -9.34 -22.36 30.13
C CYS A 244 -7.92 -21.76 30.24
N PRO A 245 -6.89 -22.60 30.43
CA PRO A 245 -5.52 -22.11 30.53
C PRO A 245 -5.05 -21.59 29.17
N ASP A 246 -4.50 -20.38 29.16
CA ASP A 246 -3.95 -19.72 27.96
C ASP A 246 -4.96 -19.60 26.79
N CYS A 247 -6.23 -19.25 27.08
CA CYS A 247 -7.26 -19.02 26.06
C CYS A 247 -7.75 -17.56 26.04
N PRO A 248 -8.26 -17.06 24.89
CA PRO A 248 -8.74 -15.67 24.77
C PRO A 248 -10.00 -15.39 25.58
N GLU A 249 -10.84 -16.41 25.83
CA GLU A 249 -12.09 -16.23 26.59
C GLU A 249 -11.88 -15.99 28.09
N ASP A 250 -10.68 -16.25 28.64
CA ASP A 250 -10.29 -15.93 30.01
C ASP A 250 -9.83 -14.46 30.10
N LEU A 251 -10.80 -13.57 30.01
CA LEU A 251 -10.61 -12.12 30.02
C LEU A 251 -10.02 -11.58 31.33
N THR A 252 -10.10 -12.35 32.42
CA THR A 252 -9.54 -11.97 33.72
C THR A 252 -8.16 -12.57 34.03
N GLY A 253 -7.71 -13.54 33.23
CA GLY A 253 -6.40 -14.19 33.35
C GLY A 253 -6.26 -15.05 34.61
N ASP A 254 -7.35 -15.69 35.06
CA ASP A 254 -7.38 -16.55 36.25
C ASP A 254 -7.42 -18.06 35.95
N ASP A 255 -7.16 -18.41 34.69
CA ASP A 255 -7.20 -19.74 34.06
C ASP A 255 -8.62 -20.37 34.03
N VAL A 256 -9.70 -19.59 34.24
CA VAL A 256 -11.07 -20.09 34.30
C VAL A 256 -12.10 -19.11 33.71
N VAL A 257 -12.70 -19.47 32.57
CA VAL A 257 -13.86 -18.74 32.03
C VAL A 257 -15.08 -18.94 32.93
N ASN A 258 -15.55 -17.86 33.50
CA ASN A 258 -16.67 -17.84 34.41
C ASN A 258 -17.48 -16.52 34.33
N VAL A 259 -18.25 -16.22 35.38
CA VAL A 259 -19.12 -15.06 35.42
C VAL A 259 -18.34 -13.73 35.42
N PHE A 260 -17.08 -13.73 35.86
CA PHE A 260 -16.26 -12.52 35.86
C PHE A 260 -15.82 -12.13 34.44
N ASP A 261 -15.49 -13.09 33.59
CA ASP A 261 -15.16 -12.87 32.18
C ASP A 261 -16.41 -12.42 31.42
N LEU A 262 -17.57 -13.05 31.69
CA LEU A 262 -18.85 -12.59 31.14
C LEU A 262 -19.15 -11.12 31.47
N LEU A 263 -18.81 -10.67 32.68
CA LEU A 263 -19.04 -9.28 33.07
C LEU A 263 -18.06 -8.33 32.37
N ALA A 264 -16.81 -8.74 32.14
CA ALA A 264 -15.85 -7.99 31.33
C ALA A 264 -16.38 -7.81 29.90
N LEU A 265 -16.80 -8.90 29.25
CA LEU A 265 -17.40 -8.88 27.91
C LEU A 265 -18.59 -7.91 27.81
N LEU A 266 -19.50 -7.96 28.78
CA LEU A 266 -20.67 -7.07 28.79
C LEU A 266 -20.34 -5.60 29.06
N GLU A 267 -19.19 -5.30 29.67
CA GLU A 267 -18.74 -3.92 29.91
C GLU A 267 -18.20 -3.28 28.62
N ALA A 268 -17.62 -4.09 27.73
CA ALA A 268 -17.11 -3.67 26.43
C ALA A 268 -18.14 -3.73 25.28
N TRP A 269 -19.43 -3.99 25.57
CA TRP A 269 -20.44 -4.22 24.55
C TRP A 269 -20.58 -3.09 23.52
N GLY A 270 -20.39 -3.42 22.25
CA GLY A 270 -20.40 -2.47 21.14
C GLY A 270 -19.12 -2.53 20.30
N PRO A 271 -18.91 -1.57 19.40
CA PRO A 271 -17.70 -1.49 18.60
C PRO A 271 -16.46 -1.34 19.48
N CYS A 272 -15.36 -1.99 19.09
CA CYS A 272 -14.08 -1.84 19.74
C CYS A 272 -13.53 -0.40 19.59
N PRO A 273 -12.77 0.10 20.56
CA PRO A 273 -12.18 1.44 20.48
C PRO A 273 -10.97 1.44 19.54
N GLU A 274 -11.00 2.32 18.52
CA GLU A 274 -9.81 2.70 17.72
C GLU A 274 -8.75 3.46 18.54
#